data_AF-A0A4U3LYL8-F1
#
_entry.id   AF-A0A4U3LYL8-F1
#
_cell.length_a   1.000
_cell.length_b   1.000
_cell.length_c   1.000
_cell.angle_alpha   90.00
_cell.angle_beta   90.00
_cell.angle_gamma   90.00
#
_symmetry.space_group_name_H-M   'P 1'
#
loop_
_entity.id
_entity.type
_entity.pdbx_description
1 polymer ?
#
loop_
_entity_poly.entity_id
_entity_poly.type
_entity_poly.pdbx_seq_one_letter_code
_entity_poly.pdbx_strand_id
1 'polypeptide(L)'
;MSDHLSRITGELRELVGTVRHDLDQVLRKAAGPHELLLAAAEDPQLASRLEKALQDAELKAVESALPTPGTAESLAACQSSGKLAAIVSNNYGEAVVRYLARTGLADRVAHVEGRDPPDPTLMKPSPHLIENATRALGLPTPACIFIGDQISDMEAGRSAGASTVGYANKPGKADALSTAGADVIIESMTEVAAALR
;
A
#
# COMPACT_ATOMS: atom_id res chain seq x y z
N MET A 1 8.35 13.82 -3.60
CA MET A 1 7.89 12.66 -2.80
C MET A 1 8.97 11.64 -2.46
N SER A 2 10.18 11.68 -3.07
CA SER A 2 11.27 10.72 -2.79
C SER A 2 11.94 10.90 -1.42
N ASP A 3 12.04 12.13 -0.92
CA ASP A 3 12.86 12.44 0.27
C ASP A 3 12.24 11.93 1.58
N HIS A 4 10.92 11.88 1.66
CA HIS A 4 10.23 11.49 2.89
C HIS A 4 10.37 10.00 3.19
N LEU A 5 10.24 9.14 2.18
CA LEU A 5 10.41 7.69 2.32
C LEU A 5 11.87 7.33 2.63
N SER A 6 12.81 8.01 1.99
CA SER A 6 14.24 7.87 2.26
C SER A 6 14.57 8.24 3.72
N ARG A 7 14.02 9.36 4.22
CA ARG A 7 14.17 9.76 5.62
C ARG A 7 13.62 8.72 6.60
N ILE A 8 12.39 8.23 6.39
CA ILE A 8 11.80 7.22 7.27
C ILE A 8 12.66 5.95 7.28
N THR A 9 13.09 5.50 6.10
CA THR A 9 13.96 4.32 5.98
C THR A 9 15.29 4.53 6.73
N GLY A 10 15.88 5.72 6.66
CA GLY A 10 17.07 6.10 7.42
C GLY A 10 16.86 6.06 8.93
N GLU A 11 15.79 6.70 9.43
CA GLU A 11 15.43 6.72 10.85
C GLU A 11 15.20 5.29 11.40
N LEU A 12 14.54 4.44 10.63
CA LEU A 12 14.34 3.04 11.01
C LEU A 12 15.66 2.26 11.00
N ARG A 13 16.56 2.48 10.02
CA ARG A 13 17.89 1.84 9.99
C ARG A 13 18.74 2.24 11.20
N GLU A 14 18.71 3.50 11.59
CA GLU A 14 19.37 3.98 12.83
C GLU A 14 18.81 3.24 14.04
N LEU A 15 17.48 3.10 14.13
CA LEU A 15 16.84 2.32 15.19
C LEU A 15 17.35 0.88 15.20
N VAL A 16 17.45 0.20 14.06
CA VAL A 16 17.99 -1.17 14.02
C VAL A 16 19.42 -1.22 14.59
N GLY A 17 20.27 -0.26 14.24
CA GLY A 17 21.64 -0.18 14.75
C GLY A 17 21.74 -0.03 16.28
N THR A 18 20.70 0.48 16.94
CA THR A 18 20.62 0.54 18.42
C THR A 18 20.22 -0.77 19.07
N VAL A 19 19.59 -1.69 18.32
CA VAL A 19 19.09 -2.97 18.83
C VAL A 19 20.03 -4.12 18.47
N ARG A 20 20.60 -4.06 17.27
CA ARG A 20 21.43 -5.11 16.67
C ARG A 20 22.71 -4.47 16.14
N HIS A 21 23.83 -4.85 16.74
CA HIS A 21 25.15 -4.42 16.27
C HIS A 21 25.60 -5.15 15.00
N ASP A 22 25.07 -6.35 14.73
CA ASP A 22 25.27 -7.06 13.47
C ASP A 22 23.98 -7.08 12.65
N LEU A 23 23.90 -6.15 11.70
CA LEU A 23 22.88 -6.13 10.65
C LEU A 23 23.22 -7.23 9.65
N ASP A 24 22.37 -8.25 9.54
CA ASP A 24 22.53 -9.24 8.48
C ASP A 24 22.39 -8.61 7.08
N GLN A 25 22.73 -9.39 6.05
CA GLN A 25 22.71 -8.89 4.68
C GLN A 25 21.30 -8.48 4.21
N VAL A 26 20.24 -9.07 4.77
CA VAL A 26 18.85 -8.82 4.39
C VAL A 26 18.42 -7.42 4.85
N LEU A 27 18.65 -7.09 6.12
CA LEU A 27 18.41 -5.75 6.67
C LEU A 27 19.21 -4.67 5.95
N ARG A 28 20.43 -4.98 5.51
CA ARG A 28 21.25 -4.02 4.73
C ARG A 28 20.64 -3.71 3.36
N LYS A 29 20.07 -4.72 2.68
CA LYS A 29 19.54 -4.61 1.32
C LYS A 29 18.13 -3.98 1.24
N ALA A 30 17.37 -3.94 2.33
CA ALA A 30 16.01 -3.40 2.36
C ALA A 30 15.91 -1.96 1.83
N ALA A 31 15.28 -1.75 0.69
CA ALA A 31 15.22 -0.45 0.01
C ALA A 31 14.20 0.52 0.61
N GLY A 32 13.29 0.03 1.46
CA GLY A 32 12.22 0.82 2.06
C GLY A 32 11.81 0.34 3.45
N PRO A 33 10.88 1.07 4.10
CA PRO A 33 10.50 0.81 5.48
C PRO A 33 9.77 -0.54 5.64
N HIS A 34 8.88 -0.91 4.72
CA HIS A 34 8.18 -2.20 4.77
C HIS A 34 9.13 -3.38 4.53
N GLU A 35 10.09 -3.25 3.62
CA GLU A 35 11.12 -4.28 3.42
C GLU A 35 12.00 -4.44 4.67
N LEU A 36 12.34 -3.34 5.34
CA LEU A 36 13.13 -3.37 6.57
C LEU A 36 12.34 -4.04 7.71
N LEU A 37 11.05 -3.74 7.82
CA LEU A 37 10.16 -4.38 8.78
C LEU A 37 10.02 -5.89 8.50
N LEU A 38 9.85 -6.28 7.23
CA LEU A 38 9.78 -7.69 6.83
C LEU A 38 11.09 -8.42 7.10
N ALA A 39 12.24 -7.80 6.83
CA ALA A 39 13.55 -8.37 7.12
C ALA A 39 13.77 -8.64 8.62
N ALA A 40 13.05 -7.92 9.49
CA ALA A 40 13.09 -8.12 10.93
C ALA A 40 12.06 -9.14 11.45
N ALA A 41 11.23 -9.76 10.61
CA ALA A 41 10.10 -10.58 11.03
C ALA A 41 10.49 -11.77 11.94
N GLU A 42 11.69 -12.33 11.77
CA GLU A 42 12.20 -13.44 12.60
C GLU A 42 12.72 -13.02 13.98
N ASP A 43 12.82 -11.71 14.25
CA ASP A 43 13.22 -11.13 15.53
C ASP A 43 12.04 -10.34 16.12
N PRO A 44 11.19 -10.96 16.96
CA PRO A 44 9.95 -10.33 17.44
C PRO A 44 10.18 -9.01 18.18
N GLN A 45 11.30 -8.86 18.88
CA GLN A 45 11.62 -7.64 19.60
C GLN A 45 11.99 -6.51 18.64
N LEU A 46 12.81 -6.81 17.62
CA LEU A 46 13.14 -5.85 16.60
C LEU A 46 11.93 -5.49 15.74
N ALA A 47 11.17 -6.50 15.29
CA ALA A 47 9.93 -6.31 14.51
C ALA A 47 8.96 -5.40 15.26
N SER A 48 8.69 -5.64 16.54
CA SER A 48 7.80 -4.81 17.35
C SER A 48 8.28 -3.35 17.47
N ARG A 49 9.60 -3.12 17.59
CA ARG A 49 10.17 -1.76 17.67
C ARG A 49 10.10 -1.03 16.33
N LEU A 50 10.46 -1.71 15.24
CA LEU A 50 10.36 -1.17 13.88
C LEU A 50 8.91 -0.90 13.50
N GLU A 51 8.02 -1.80 13.87
CA GLU A 51 6.59 -1.67 13.70
C GLU A 51 6.09 -0.38 14.31
N LYS A 52 6.37 -0.19 15.60
CA LYS A 52 5.93 1.00 16.32
C LYS A 52 6.49 2.28 15.71
N ALA A 53 7.78 2.29 15.38
CA ALA A 53 8.42 3.44 14.76
C ALA A 53 7.85 3.75 13.37
N LEU A 54 7.53 2.72 12.57
CA LEU A 54 6.91 2.89 11.27
C LEU A 54 5.47 3.40 11.38
N GLN A 55 4.66 2.88 12.32
CA GLN A 55 3.32 3.41 12.59
C GLN A 55 3.36 4.90 12.94
N ASP A 56 4.28 5.30 13.84
CA ASP A 56 4.42 6.70 14.25
C ASP A 56 4.88 7.58 13.06
N ALA A 57 5.79 7.08 12.23
CA ALA A 57 6.24 7.76 11.03
C ALA A 57 5.12 7.91 9.99
N GLU A 58 4.29 6.87 9.79
CA GLU A 58 3.13 6.89 8.90
C GLU A 58 2.07 7.88 9.39
N LEU A 59 1.74 7.87 10.68
CA LEU A 59 0.83 8.85 11.29
C LEU A 59 1.33 10.29 11.16
N LYS A 60 2.65 10.52 11.26
CA LYS A 60 3.25 11.84 11.03
C LYS A 60 3.20 12.22 9.54
N ALA A 61 3.49 11.28 8.64
CA ALA A 61 3.47 11.50 7.20
C ALA A 61 2.10 11.96 6.71
N VAL A 62 1.03 11.46 7.35
CA VAL A 62 -0.35 11.87 7.13
C VAL A 62 -0.42 13.40 7.14
N GLU A 63 0.10 14.12 8.14
CA GLU A 63 -0.04 15.60 8.28
C GLU A 63 0.33 16.41 7.02
N SER A 64 1.32 15.95 6.23
CA SER A 64 1.80 16.65 5.03
C SER A 64 1.46 15.96 3.71
N ALA A 65 0.83 14.78 3.74
CA ALA A 65 0.57 14.00 2.55
C ALA A 65 -0.46 14.68 1.62
N LEU A 66 -0.13 14.79 0.34
CA LEU A 66 -0.98 15.36 -0.69
C LEU A 66 -1.83 14.27 -1.37
N PRO A 67 -3.04 14.58 -1.85
CA PRO A 67 -3.82 13.71 -2.73
C PRO A 67 -3.09 13.36 -4.02
N THR A 68 -3.19 12.10 -4.44
CA THR A 68 -2.86 11.69 -5.80
C THR A 68 -3.88 12.32 -6.76
N PRO A 69 -3.44 13.07 -7.79
CA PRO A 69 -4.35 13.66 -8.78
C PRO A 69 -5.25 12.61 -9.44
N GLY A 70 -6.54 12.92 -9.60
CA GLY A 70 -7.52 12.02 -10.21
C GLY A 70 -8.13 10.98 -9.26
N THR A 71 -7.60 10.78 -8.05
CA THR A 71 -8.14 9.79 -7.10
C THR A 71 -9.52 10.19 -6.58
N ALA A 72 -9.74 11.45 -6.26
CA ALA A 72 -11.04 11.91 -5.76
C ALA A 72 -12.14 11.71 -6.82
N GLU A 73 -11.83 12.00 -8.08
CA GLU A 73 -12.70 11.82 -9.24
C GLU A 73 -12.98 10.34 -9.52
N SER A 74 -11.97 9.48 -9.36
CA SER A 74 -12.12 8.02 -9.51
C SER A 74 -13.05 7.44 -8.46
N LEU A 75 -12.85 7.82 -7.19
CA LEU A 75 -13.72 7.41 -6.09
C LEU A 75 -15.16 7.93 -6.28
N ALA A 76 -15.32 9.16 -6.80
CA ALA A 76 -16.64 9.68 -7.15
C ALA A 76 -17.32 8.83 -8.24
N ALA A 77 -16.56 8.46 -9.28
CA ALA A 77 -17.05 7.67 -10.39
C ALA A 77 -17.42 6.24 -9.97
N CYS A 78 -16.66 5.62 -9.04
CA CYS A 78 -17.05 4.37 -8.40
C CYS A 78 -18.43 4.50 -7.76
N GLN A 79 -18.62 5.51 -6.91
CA GLN A 79 -19.87 5.72 -6.19
C GLN A 79 -21.06 5.98 -7.14
N SER A 80 -20.89 6.84 -8.16
CA SER A 80 -21.95 7.16 -9.11
C SER A 80 -22.33 6.00 -10.01
N SER A 81 -21.41 5.05 -10.24
CA SER A 81 -21.65 3.82 -11.02
C SER A 81 -22.12 2.63 -10.17
N GLY A 82 -22.41 2.85 -8.88
CA GLY A 82 -22.86 1.81 -7.97
C GLY A 82 -21.78 0.78 -7.59
N LYS A 83 -20.50 1.12 -7.77
CA LYS A 83 -19.37 0.27 -7.40
C LYS A 83 -18.82 0.66 -6.03
N LEU A 84 -18.26 -0.32 -5.34
CA LEU A 84 -17.57 -0.12 -4.06
C LEU A 84 -16.08 0.13 -4.33
N ALA A 85 -15.47 0.99 -3.51
CA ALA A 85 -14.03 1.19 -3.46
C ALA A 85 -13.51 0.81 -2.07
N ALA A 86 -12.44 0.02 -2.01
CA ALA A 86 -11.70 -0.26 -0.79
C ALA A 86 -10.24 0.18 -0.95
N ILE A 87 -9.61 0.55 0.16
CA ILE A 87 -8.17 0.83 0.20
C ILE A 87 -7.47 -0.38 0.81
N VAL A 88 -6.45 -0.91 0.13
CA VAL A 88 -5.60 -2.01 0.61
C VAL A 88 -4.16 -1.54 0.67
N SER A 89 -3.59 -1.48 1.87
CA SER A 89 -2.29 -0.84 2.10
C SER A 89 -1.40 -1.62 3.06
N ASN A 90 -0.09 -1.65 2.76
CA ASN A 90 0.93 -2.12 3.71
C ASN A 90 1.18 -1.09 4.84
N ASN A 91 0.61 0.12 4.73
CA ASN A 91 0.68 1.08 5.81
C ASN A 91 -0.26 0.69 6.95
N TYR A 92 0.01 1.24 8.12
CA TYR A 92 -0.87 1.15 9.27
C TYR A 92 -2.29 1.65 8.94
N GLY A 93 -3.31 0.83 9.25
CA GLY A 93 -4.71 1.12 8.90
C GLY A 93 -5.21 2.45 9.44
N GLU A 94 -4.88 2.79 10.69
CA GLU A 94 -5.25 4.08 11.30
C GLU A 94 -4.64 5.27 10.54
N ALA A 95 -3.42 5.15 10.02
CA ALA A 95 -2.82 6.22 9.21
C ALA A 95 -3.60 6.45 7.91
N VAL A 96 -4.08 5.37 7.27
CA VAL A 96 -4.95 5.46 6.08
C VAL A 96 -6.28 6.11 6.43
N VAL A 97 -6.93 5.71 7.53
CA VAL A 97 -8.19 6.29 7.99
C VAL A 97 -8.06 7.79 8.26
N ARG A 98 -7.00 8.21 8.98
CA ARG A 98 -6.74 9.64 9.26
C ARG A 98 -6.48 10.44 7.99
N TYR A 99 -5.78 9.86 7.02
CA TYR A 99 -5.56 10.50 5.73
C TYR A 99 -6.88 10.75 5.00
N LEU A 100 -7.74 9.73 4.92
CA LEU A 100 -9.05 9.83 4.27
C LEU A 100 -9.94 10.87 4.96
N ALA A 101 -9.94 10.92 6.30
CA ALA A 101 -10.68 11.91 7.07
C ALA A 101 -10.19 13.34 6.77
N ARG A 102 -8.87 13.58 6.82
CA ARG A 102 -8.30 14.92 6.55
C ARG A 102 -8.57 15.39 5.11
N THR A 103 -8.55 14.47 4.16
CA THR A 103 -8.73 14.79 2.72
C THR A 103 -10.19 14.81 2.28
N GLY A 104 -11.14 14.52 3.18
CA GLY A 104 -12.58 14.48 2.86
C GLY A 104 -12.97 13.33 1.93
N LEU A 105 -12.22 12.23 1.96
CA LEU A 105 -12.43 11.05 1.10
C LEU A 105 -13.03 9.85 1.84
N ALA A 106 -13.19 9.93 3.17
CA ALA A 106 -13.68 8.82 3.99
C ALA A 106 -15.03 8.26 3.51
N ASP A 107 -15.99 9.13 3.20
CA ASP A 107 -17.34 8.72 2.77
C ASP A 107 -17.39 8.06 1.39
N ARG A 108 -16.27 8.03 0.67
CA ARG A 108 -16.14 7.41 -0.67
C ARG A 108 -15.43 6.06 -0.65
N VAL A 109 -15.00 5.61 0.53
CA VAL A 109 -14.27 4.35 0.72
C VAL A 109 -15.13 3.45 1.60
N ALA A 110 -15.54 2.31 1.05
CA ALA A 110 -16.41 1.35 1.74
C ALA A 110 -15.65 0.52 2.79
N HIS A 111 -14.34 0.31 2.60
CA HIS A 111 -13.50 -0.45 3.52
C HIS A 111 -12.03 -0.02 3.43
N VAL A 112 -11.33 -0.08 4.56
CA VAL A 112 -9.88 0.12 4.63
C VAL A 112 -9.28 -1.15 5.22
N GLU A 113 -8.46 -1.83 4.43
CA GLU A 113 -7.59 -2.90 4.90
C GLU A 113 -6.15 -2.37 4.93
N GLY A 114 -5.70 -2.02 6.14
CA GLY A 114 -4.31 -1.70 6.40
C GLY A 114 -3.59 -2.86 7.07
N ARG A 115 -2.34 -2.62 7.46
CA ARG A 115 -1.53 -3.56 8.22
C ARG A 115 -1.94 -3.54 9.71
N ASP A 116 -2.96 -4.32 10.07
CA ASP A 116 -3.50 -4.49 11.42
C ASP A 116 -4.28 -5.83 11.54
N PRO A 117 -3.92 -6.78 12.43
CA PRO A 117 -2.83 -6.75 13.39
C PRO A 117 -1.44 -6.65 12.73
N PRO A 118 -0.41 -6.15 13.44
CA PRO A 118 0.91 -6.00 12.86
C PRO A 118 1.56 -7.36 12.55
N ASP A 119 1.54 -7.75 11.28
CA ASP A 119 2.29 -8.89 10.76
C ASP A 119 2.89 -8.53 9.40
N PRO A 120 4.21 -8.31 9.31
CA PRO A 120 4.83 -7.93 8.04
C PRO A 120 4.81 -9.06 7.01
N THR A 121 4.66 -10.32 7.41
CA THR A 121 4.60 -11.46 6.46
C THR A 121 3.29 -11.50 5.68
N LEU A 122 2.27 -10.80 6.16
CA LEU A 122 0.96 -10.66 5.51
C LEU A 122 0.84 -9.42 4.62
N MET A 123 1.89 -8.59 4.55
CA MET A 123 1.96 -7.48 3.61
C MET A 123 2.02 -7.97 2.15
N LYS A 124 1.56 -7.13 1.22
CA LYS A 124 1.81 -7.32 -0.21
C LYS A 124 3.31 -7.53 -0.42
N PRO A 125 3.74 -8.61 -1.11
CA PRO A 125 3.01 -9.34 -2.14
C PRO A 125 2.10 -10.49 -1.68
N SER A 126 1.96 -10.74 -0.37
CA SER A 126 0.92 -11.65 0.12
C SER A 126 -0.48 -11.19 -0.33
N PRO A 127 -1.38 -12.10 -0.75
CA PRO A 127 -2.75 -11.75 -1.14
C PRO A 127 -3.65 -11.41 0.06
N HIS A 128 -3.16 -11.63 1.29
CA HIS A 128 -3.95 -11.60 2.52
C HIS A 128 -4.82 -10.35 2.68
N LEU A 129 -4.23 -9.16 2.51
CA LEU A 129 -4.96 -7.90 2.68
C LEU A 129 -6.04 -7.71 1.60
N ILE A 130 -5.80 -8.19 0.38
CA ILE A 130 -6.81 -8.13 -0.69
C ILE A 130 -7.96 -9.06 -0.36
N GLU A 131 -7.67 -10.29 0.07
CA GLU A 131 -8.67 -11.29 0.44
C GLU A 131 -9.53 -10.85 1.64
N ASN A 132 -8.93 -10.19 2.63
CA ASN A 132 -9.67 -9.63 3.75
C ASN A 132 -10.58 -8.49 3.31
N ALA A 133 -10.09 -7.58 2.47
CA ALA A 133 -10.89 -6.47 1.96
C ALA A 133 -12.10 -6.95 1.15
N THR A 134 -11.91 -7.92 0.24
CA THR A 134 -13.01 -8.45 -0.57
C THR A 134 -14.00 -9.24 0.28
N ARG A 135 -13.51 -10.00 1.28
CA ARG A 135 -14.37 -10.69 2.26
C ARG A 135 -15.20 -9.71 3.09
N ALA A 136 -14.61 -8.62 3.56
CA ALA A 136 -15.31 -7.58 4.32
C ALA A 136 -16.43 -6.92 3.49
N LEU A 137 -16.23 -6.79 2.18
CA LEU A 137 -17.24 -6.28 1.25
C LEU A 137 -18.23 -7.35 0.74
N GLY A 138 -18.05 -8.63 1.09
CA GLY A 138 -18.89 -9.72 0.59
C GLY A 138 -18.75 -9.95 -0.92
N LEU A 139 -17.62 -9.61 -1.52
CA LEU A 139 -17.36 -9.73 -2.95
C LEU A 139 -16.36 -10.86 -3.23
N PRO A 140 -16.56 -11.65 -4.30
CA PRO A 140 -15.53 -12.59 -4.75
C PRO A 140 -14.37 -11.81 -5.38
N THR A 141 -13.13 -12.14 -4.98
CA THR A 141 -11.93 -11.46 -5.49
C THR A 141 -11.82 -11.45 -7.03
N PRO A 142 -12.20 -12.52 -7.77
CA PRO A 142 -12.22 -12.49 -9.23
C PRO A 142 -13.21 -11.51 -9.87
N ALA A 143 -14.17 -10.97 -9.12
CA ALA A 143 -15.06 -9.90 -9.59
C ALA A 143 -14.53 -8.49 -9.25
N CYS A 144 -13.34 -8.40 -8.66
CA CYS A 144 -12.72 -7.15 -8.23
C CYS A 144 -11.54 -6.78 -9.14
N ILE A 145 -11.30 -5.47 -9.25
CA ILE A 145 -10.11 -4.92 -9.90
C ILE A 145 -9.21 -4.35 -8.80
N PHE A 146 -7.94 -4.75 -8.81
CA PHE A 146 -6.93 -4.23 -7.90
C PHE A 146 -6.00 -3.25 -8.63
N ILE A 147 -5.98 -2.00 -8.15
CA ILE A 147 -5.18 -0.92 -8.74
C ILE A 147 -4.00 -0.63 -7.80
N GLY A 148 -2.77 -0.71 -8.30
CA GLY A 148 -1.57 -0.49 -7.50
C GLY A 148 -0.39 0.04 -8.31
N ASP A 149 0.60 0.62 -7.64
CA ASP A 149 1.73 1.28 -8.29
C ASP A 149 3.07 0.58 -8.03
N GLN A 150 3.07 -0.51 -7.27
CA GLN A 150 4.24 -1.33 -6.96
C GLN A 150 4.18 -2.70 -7.63
N ILE A 151 5.34 -3.32 -7.81
CA ILE A 151 5.45 -4.72 -8.26
C ILE A 151 4.70 -5.65 -7.29
N SER A 152 4.84 -5.41 -5.98
CA SER A 152 4.17 -6.20 -4.96
C SER A 152 2.64 -6.08 -5.01
N ASP A 153 2.09 -4.99 -5.56
CA ASP A 153 0.65 -4.87 -5.79
C ASP A 153 0.19 -5.83 -6.88
N MET A 154 0.95 -5.92 -7.98
CA MET A 154 0.62 -6.80 -9.10
C MET A 154 0.72 -8.26 -8.68
N GLU A 155 1.78 -8.61 -7.95
CA GLU A 155 1.95 -9.95 -7.40
C GLU A 155 0.79 -10.32 -6.45
N ALA A 156 0.45 -9.44 -5.49
CA ALA A 156 -0.65 -9.68 -4.56
C ALA A 156 -2.00 -9.82 -5.28
N GLY A 157 -2.32 -8.90 -6.20
CA GLY A 157 -3.58 -8.91 -6.93
C GLY A 157 -3.76 -10.19 -7.75
N ARG A 158 -2.71 -10.62 -8.45
CA ARG A 158 -2.70 -11.86 -9.22
C ARG A 158 -2.83 -13.08 -8.33
N SER A 159 -2.08 -13.15 -7.23
CA SER A 159 -2.15 -14.26 -6.27
C SER A 159 -3.53 -14.35 -5.61
N ALA A 160 -4.20 -13.23 -5.40
CA ALA A 160 -5.57 -13.18 -4.88
C ALA A 160 -6.64 -13.50 -5.95
N GLY A 161 -6.26 -13.56 -7.23
CA GLY A 161 -7.15 -13.83 -8.35
C GLY A 161 -7.96 -12.63 -8.84
N ALA A 162 -7.57 -11.40 -8.49
CA ALA A 162 -8.17 -10.18 -9.02
C ALA A 162 -7.58 -9.82 -10.39
N SER A 163 -8.34 -9.11 -11.22
CA SER A 163 -7.76 -8.39 -12.36
C SER A 163 -6.94 -7.21 -11.83
N THR A 164 -5.80 -6.94 -12.45
CA THR A 164 -4.81 -5.97 -11.97
C THR A 164 -4.64 -4.80 -12.92
N VAL A 165 -4.59 -3.60 -12.36
CA VAL A 165 -4.28 -2.37 -13.10
C VAL A 165 -3.04 -1.73 -12.48
N GLY A 166 -1.97 -1.65 -13.26
CA GLY A 166 -0.73 -1.00 -12.87
C GLY A 166 -0.83 0.51 -13.07
N TYR A 167 -0.73 1.28 -11.98
CA TYR A 167 -0.65 2.73 -12.03
C TYR A 167 0.81 3.19 -12.20
N ALA A 168 1.21 3.43 -13.45
CA ALA A 168 2.53 3.89 -13.83
C ALA A 168 2.74 5.40 -13.55
N ASN A 169 2.69 5.77 -12.28
CA ASN A 169 2.73 7.16 -11.82
C ASN A 169 4.08 7.89 -12.01
N LYS A 170 5.07 7.24 -12.63
CA LYS A 170 6.41 7.77 -12.90
C LYS A 170 6.99 7.14 -14.17
N PRO A 171 7.89 7.85 -14.88
CA PRO A 171 8.61 7.28 -16.02
C PRO A 171 9.32 5.96 -15.66
N GLY A 172 9.24 4.98 -16.55
CA GLY A 172 9.87 3.66 -16.38
C GLY A 172 9.09 2.66 -15.52
N LYS A 173 7.96 3.04 -14.90
CA LYS A 173 7.12 2.09 -14.15
C LYS A 173 6.26 1.18 -15.03
N ALA A 174 5.84 1.63 -16.21
CA ALA A 174 4.95 0.87 -17.08
C ALA A 174 5.51 -0.51 -17.41
N ASP A 175 6.76 -0.59 -17.85
CA ASP A 175 7.42 -1.86 -18.21
C ASP A 175 7.59 -2.79 -17.00
N ALA A 176 7.94 -2.24 -15.84
CA ALA A 176 8.11 -3.01 -14.61
C ALA A 176 6.77 -3.60 -14.12
N LEU A 177 5.70 -2.80 -14.14
CA LEU A 177 4.35 -3.25 -13.75
C LEU A 177 3.79 -4.26 -14.75
N SER A 178 4.02 -4.05 -16.05
CA SER A 178 3.65 -5.01 -17.10
C SER A 178 4.39 -6.34 -16.92
N THR A 179 5.69 -6.31 -16.63
CA THR A 179 6.49 -7.51 -16.35
C THR A 179 6.02 -8.25 -15.09
N ALA A 180 5.57 -7.51 -14.07
CA ALA A 180 4.95 -8.07 -12.87
C ALA A 180 3.55 -8.68 -13.13
N GLY A 181 2.99 -8.42 -14.32
CA GLY A 181 1.75 -9.02 -14.82
C GLY A 181 0.51 -8.17 -14.61
N ALA A 182 0.63 -6.84 -14.63
CA ALA A 182 -0.52 -5.95 -14.76
C ALA A 182 -1.33 -6.31 -16.03
N ASP A 183 -2.66 -6.47 -15.91
CA ASP A 183 -3.52 -6.71 -17.07
C ASP A 183 -3.70 -5.44 -17.91
N VAL A 184 -3.71 -4.28 -17.25
CA VAL A 184 -3.79 -2.96 -17.87
C VAL A 184 -2.82 -2.01 -17.18
N ILE A 185 -2.22 -1.10 -17.94
CA ILE A 185 -1.42 0.01 -17.42
C ILE A 185 -2.18 1.32 -17.62
N ILE A 186 -2.20 2.16 -16.59
CA ILE A 186 -2.67 3.54 -16.65
C ILE A 186 -1.56 4.47 -16.17
N GLU A 187 -1.52 5.69 -16.70
CA GLU A 187 -0.56 6.73 -16.28
C GLU A 187 -1.23 7.80 -15.42
N SER A 188 -2.57 7.84 -15.43
CA SER A 188 -3.38 8.77 -14.64
C SER A 188 -4.60 8.09 -14.03
N MET A 189 -4.88 8.40 -12.75
CA MET A 189 -6.14 7.99 -12.12
C MET A 189 -7.38 8.57 -12.83
N THR A 190 -7.24 9.65 -13.58
CA THR A 190 -8.36 10.18 -14.38
C THR A 190 -8.85 9.18 -15.45
N GLU A 191 -8.01 8.25 -15.89
CA GLU A 191 -8.40 7.18 -16.82
C GLU A 191 -9.39 6.21 -16.14
N VAL A 192 -9.19 5.91 -14.86
CA VAL A 192 -10.13 5.12 -14.05
C VAL A 192 -11.46 5.85 -13.93
N ALA A 193 -11.43 7.14 -13.61
CA ALA A 193 -12.64 7.95 -13.53
C ALA A 193 -13.40 7.99 -14.87
N ALA A 194 -12.70 8.04 -16.01
CA ALA A 194 -13.31 8.03 -17.33
C ALA A 194 -13.93 6.66 -17.69
N ALA A 195 -13.27 5.55 -17.32
CA ALA A 195 -13.75 4.20 -17.59
C ALA A 195 -14.97 3.78 -16.75
N LEU A 196 -15.22 4.48 -15.64
CA LEU A 196 -16.31 4.19 -14.70
C LEU A 196 -17.58 5.04 -14.90
N ARG A 197 -17.52 6.07 -15.74
CA ARG A 197 -18.68 6.92 -16.08
C ARG A 197 -19.49 6.33 -17.22
#